data_AF-A0A154PGW6-F1
#
_entry.id   AF-A0A154PGW6-F1
#
_cell.length_a   1.000
_cell.length_b   1.000
_cell.length_c   1.000
_cell.angle_alpha   90.00
_cell.angle_beta   90.00
_cell.angle_gamma   90.00
#
_symmetry.space_group_name_H-M   'P 1'
#
loop_
_entity.id
_entity.type
_entity.pdbx_description
1 polymer ?
#
loop_
_entity_poly.entity_id
_entity_poly.type
_entity_poly.pdbx_seq_one_letter_code
_entity_poly.pdbx_strand_id
1 'polypeptide(L)'
;MGASILAVIFFTLFWGVIGLVLPIYVPKGVNRGILQLILILTAFTCWLFWLCCYMAQMNPLIGPKLSQNTILMMAREWVNIIVCCSYIYIFCLITLLYFLQSNRDLETESQ
;
A
#
# COMPACT_ATOMS: atom_id res chain seq x y z
N MET A 1 6.02 -15.76 7.59
CA MET A 1 6.52 -14.57 6.86
C MET A 1 5.75 -14.52 5.55
N GLY A 2 4.56 -13.90 5.59
CA GLY A 2 3.75 -13.82 4.39
C GLY A 2 4.40 -12.80 3.47
N ALA A 3 4.97 -13.25 2.36
CA ALA A 3 5.06 -12.37 1.21
C ALA A 3 3.64 -11.84 1.02
N SER A 4 3.43 -10.54 1.29
CA SER A 4 2.23 -9.84 0.89
C SER A 4 2.24 -9.84 -0.63
N ILE A 5 1.79 -10.95 -1.24
CA ILE A 5 1.65 -11.13 -2.69
C ILE A 5 0.96 -9.90 -3.29
N LEU A 6 -0.03 -9.38 -2.55
CA LEU A 6 -0.70 -8.12 -2.85
C LEU A 6 0.26 -6.94 -3.03
N ALA A 7 1.21 -6.73 -2.11
CA ALA A 7 2.19 -5.65 -2.19
C ALA A 7 3.16 -5.86 -3.35
N VAL A 8 3.64 -7.10 -3.57
CA VAL A 8 4.54 -7.43 -4.68
C VAL A 8 3.89 -7.16 -6.03
N ILE A 9 2.64 -7.60 -6.21
CA ILE A 9 1.87 -7.33 -7.43
C ILE A 9 1.65 -5.83 -7.60
N PHE A 10 1.22 -5.13 -6.54
CA PHE A 10 0.94 -3.70 -6.59
C PHE A 10 2.16 -2.87 -7.01
N PHE A 11 3.30 -3.02 -6.33
CA PHE A 11 4.51 -2.24 -6.63
C PHE A 11 5.11 -2.60 -7.99
N THR A 12 4.99 -3.86 -8.42
CA THR A 12 5.47 -4.27 -9.76
C THR A 12 4.62 -3.68 -10.86
N LEU A 13 3.29 -3.69 -10.72
CA LEU A 13 2.40 -3.05 -11.69
C LEU A 13 2.56 -1.52 -11.69
N PHE A 14 2.66 -0.91 -10.51
CA PHE A 14 2.83 0.54 -10.38
C PHE A 14 4.09 1.03 -11.13
N TRP A 15 5.25 0.44 -10.84
CA TRP A 15 6.49 0.83 -11.51
C TRP A 15 6.56 0.36 -12.97
N GLY A 16 5.93 -0.77 -13.31
CA GLY A 16 5.78 -1.23 -14.69
C GLY A 16 4.98 -0.25 -15.54
N VAL A 17 3.88 0.31 -15.01
CA VAL A 17 3.11 1.35 -15.68
C VAL A 17 3.95 2.63 -15.86
N ILE A 18 4.68 3.07 -14.83
CA ILE A 18 5.54 4.26 -14.93
C ILE A 18 6.68 4.06 -15.94
N GLY A 19 7.30 2.89 -15.96
CA GLY A 19 8.45 2.61 -16.84
C GLY A 19 8.06 2.28 -18.28
N LEU A 20 6.83 1.82 -18.53
CA LEU A 20 6.42 1.35 -19.87
C LEU A 20 5.36 2.25 -20.51
N VAL A 21 4.36 2.69 -19.74
CA VAL A 21 3.20 3.43 -20.25
C VAL A 21 3.52 4.92 -20.39
N LEU A 22 4.08 5.55 -19.36
CA LEU A 22 4.41 6.98 -19.39
C LEU A 22 5.37 7.38 -20.53
N PRO A 23 6.46 6.64 -20.84
CA PRO A 23 7.37 6.98 -21.93
C PRO A 23 6.72 7.04 -23.32
N ILE A 24 5.62 6.31 -23.53
CA ILE A 24 4.85 6.30 -24.79
C ILE A 24 4.09 7.62 -24.95
N TYR A 25 3.53 8.13 -23.86
CA TYR A 25 2.73 9.37 -23.84
C TYR A 25 3.55 10.66 -23.76
N VAL A 26 4.90 10.58 -23.75
CA VAL A 26 5.76 11.78 -23.70
C VAL A 26 5.54 12.64 -24.96
N PRO A 27 5.15 13.92 -24.80
CA PRO A 27 4.88 14.83 -25.92
C PRO A 27 6.15 15.06 -26.77
N LYS A 28 5.93 15.38 -28.04
CA LYS A 28 7.03 15.62 -28.99
C LYS A 28 7.75 16.93 -28.63
N GLY A 29 9.04 16.83 -28.33
CA GLY A 29 9.91 17.97 -28.06
C GLY A 29 11.37 17.61 -28.34
N VAL A 30 12.25 18.61 -28.38
CA VAL A 30 13.70 18.43 -28.67
C VAL A 30 14.35 17.42 -27.72
N ASN A 31 13.93 17.39 -26.45
CA ASN A 31 14.51 16.55 -25.40
C ASN A 31 13.72 15.25 -25.14
N ARG A 32 12.89 14.78 -26.08
CA ARG A 32 12.00 13.62 -25.87
C ARG A 32 12.75 12.36 -25.44
N GLY A 33 13.88 12.06 -26.07
CA GLY A 33 14.68 10.86 -25.77
C GLY A 33 15.24 10.86 -24.35
N ILE A 34 15.69 12.03 -23.87
CA ILE A 34 16.19 12.18 -22.50
C ILE A 34 15.06 11.96 -21.49
N LEU A 35 13.88 12.54 -21.74
CA LEU A 35 12.70 12.36 -20.89
C LEU A 35 12.26 10.88 -20.83
N GLN A 36 12.31 10.16 -21.94
CA GLN A 36 12.01 8.72 -21.95
C GLN A 36 13.04 7.92 -21.15
N LEU A 37 14.33 8.23 -21.31
CA LEU A 37 15.39 7.54 -20.59
C LEU A 37 15.33 7.75 -19.08
N ILE A 38 15.11 8.97 -18.61
CA ILE A 38 15.00 9.23 -17.17
C ILE A 38 13.78 8.52 -16.57
N LEU A 39 12.65 8.46 -17.27
CA LEU A 39 11.45 7.77 -16.79
C LEU A 39 11.67 6.26 -16.67
N ILE A 40 12.29 5.64 -17.68
CA ILE A 40 12.59 4.20 -17.69
C ILE A 40 13.63 3.86 -16.61
N LEU A 41 14.74 4.62 -16.53
CA LEU A 41 15.80 4.39 -15.55
C LEU A 41 15.33 4.61 -14.12
N THR A 42 14.55 5.65 -13.86
CA THR A 42 13.99 5.90 -12.53
C THR A 42 13.02 4.78 -12.15
N ALA A 43 12.10 4.39 -13.03
CA ALA A 43 11.16 3.30 -12.74
C ALA A 43 11.88 1.98 -12.41
N PHE A 44 12.92 1.65 -13.18
CA PHE A 44 13.71 0.44 -12.97
C PHE A 44 14.51 0.47 -11.65
N THR A 45 15.21 1.56 -11.39
CA THR A 45 16.05 1.69 -10.18
C THR A 45 15.20 1.75 -8.90
N CYS A 46 14.07 2.47 -8.92
CA CYS A 46 13.14 2.51 -7.79
C CYS A 46 12.46 1.15 -7.54
N TRP A 47 12.09 0.40 -8.58
CA TRP A 47 11.54 -0.94 -8.43
C TRP A 47 12.58 -1.92 -7.86
N LEU A 48 13.81 -1.90 -8.38
CA LEU A 48 14.89 -2.75 -7.85
C LEU A 48 15.23 -2.43 -6.39
N PHE A 49 15.36 -1.15 -6.05
CA PHE A 49 15.64 -0.73 -4.68
C PHE A 49 14.56 -1.24 -3.72
N TRP A 50 13.29 -1.05 -4.07
CA TRP A 50 12.16 -1.56 -3.29
C TRP A 50 12.21 -3.08 -3.15
N LEU A 51 12.40 -3.81 -4.25
CA LEU A 51 12.40 -5.27 -4.25
C LEU A 51 13.54 -5.83 -3.39
N CYS A 52 14.74 -5.25 -3.49
CA CYS A 52 15.88 -5.63 -2.67
C CYS A 52 15.61 -5.42 -1.17
N CYS A 53 15.07 -4.26 -0.78
CA CYS A 53 14.71 -4.00 0.62
C CYS A 53 13.62 -4.96 1.11
N TYR A 54 12.65 -5.28 0.27
CA TYR A 54 11.57 -6.22 0.59
C TYR A 54 12.10 -7.64 0.80
N MET A 55 12.95 -8.13 -0.12
CA MET A 55 13.54 -9.47 -0.02
C MET A 55 14.47 -9.60 1.17
N ALA A 56 15.24 -8.56 1.51
CA ALA A 56 16.13 -8.56 2.67
C ALA A 56 15.39 -8.82 4.00
N GLN A 57 14.09 -8.49 4.08
CA GLN A 57 13.28 -8.64 5.27
C GLN A 57 12.47 -9.95 5.33
N MET A 58 12.45 -10.75 4.24
CA MET A 58 11.61 -11.95 4.17
C MET A 58 12.14 -13.11 5.02
N ASN A 59 13.45 -13.18 5.25
CA ASN A 59 14.11 -14.17 6.12
C ASN A 59 15.15 -13.48 7.01
N PRO A 60 14.71 -12.70 8.01
CA PRO A 60 15.64 -11.95 8.86
C PRO A 60 16.39 -12.91 9.78
N LEU A 61 17.71 -12.91 9.70
CA LEU A 61 18.58 -13.73 10.57
C LEU A 61 18.81 -13.09 11.95
N ILE A 62 18.56 -11.79 12.08
CA ILE A 62 18.80 -10.99 13.29
C ILE A 62 17.54 -10.18 13.58
N GLY A 63 17.04 -10.30 14.82
CA GLY A 63 15.95 -9.50 15.35
C GLY A 63 16.45 -8.23 16.07
N PRO A 64 15.62 -7.19 16.19
CA PRO A 64 15.96 -5.97 16.90
C PRO A 64 16.14 -6.25 18.41
N LYS A 65 17.22 -5.74 19.01
CA LYS A 65 17.47 -5.82 20.47
C LYS A 65 16.98 -4.54 21.13
N LEU A 66 15.89 -4.63 21.90
CA LEU A 66 15.31 -3.50 22.62
C LEU A 66 15.43 -3.70 24.13
N SER A 67 15.53 -2.57 24.86
CA SER A 67 15.43 -2.57 26.32
C SER A 67 13.98 -2.83 26.76
N GLN A 68 13.82 -3.44 27.93
CA GLN A 68 12.52 -3.86 28.44
C GLN A 68 11.50 -2.73 28.55
N ASN A 69 11.95 -1.52 28.93
CA ASN A 69 11.09 -0.34 29.01
C ASN A 69 10.51 0.03 27.64
N THR A 70 11.30 -0.02 26.57
CA THR A 70 10.84 0.27 25.21
C THR A 70 9.85 -0.78 24.71
N ILE A 71 10.07 -2.05 25.02
CA ILE A 71 9.14 -3.14 24.65
C ILE A 71 7.77 -2.93 25.32
N LEU A 72 7.75 -2.57 26.60
CA LEU A 72 6.51 -2.29 27.34
C LEU A 72 5.77 -1.08 26.78
N MET A 73 6.50 -0.02 26.42
CA MET A 73 5.89 1.16 25.76
C MET A 73 5.33 0.81 24.39
N MET A 74 6.06 0.08 23.55
CA MET A 74 5.57 -0.36 22.24
C MET A 74 4.32 -1.24 22.35
N ALA A 75 4.30 -2.19 23.29
CA ALA A 75 3.14 -3.05 23.53
C ALA A 75 1.90 -2.24 23.92
N ARG A 76 2.05 -1.21 24.74
CA ARG A 76 0.94 -0.33 25.15
C ARG A 76 0.38 0.49 23.98
N GLU A 77 1.25 1.08 23.16
CA GLU A 77 0.81 1.94 22.05
C GLU A 77 0.25 1.15 20.87
N TRP A 78 0.88 0.03 20.52
CA TRP A 78 0.48 -0.76 19.35
C TRP A 78 -0.84 -1.51 19.59
N VAL A 79 -1.12 -1.95 20.82
CA VAL A 79 -2.42 -2.54 21.18
C VAL A 79 -3.53 -1.50 21.12
N ASN A 80 -3.31 -0.28 21.62
CA ASN A 80 -4.30 0.80 21.49
C ASN A 80 -4.60 1.13 20.03
N ILE A 81 -3.58 1.18 19.17
CA ILE A 81 -3.76 1.41 17.73
C ILE A 81 -4.53 0.28 17.04
N ILE A 82 -4.27 -0.99 17.36
CA ILE A 82 -5.00 -2.13 16.75
C ILE A 82 -6.46 -2.15 17.20
N VAL A 83 -6.71 -1.84 18.47
CA VAL A 83 -8.06 -1.74 19.03
C VAL A 83 -8.82 -0.58 18.40
N CYS A 84 -8.23 0.62 18.32
CA CYS A 84 -8.83 1.78 17.63
C CYS A 84 -9.05 1.53 16.13
N CYS A 85 -8.10 0.89 15.44
CA CYS A 85 -8.22 0.59 14.02
C CYS A 85 -9.33 -0.45 13.77
N SER A 86 -9.43 -1.49 14.61
CA SER A 86 -10.53 -2.46 14.54
C SER A 86 -11.89 -1.83 14.85
N TYR A 87 -11.97 -0.92 15.83
CA TYR A 87 -13.20 -0.16 16.10
C TYR A 87 -13.55 0.80 14.98
N ILE A 88 -12.59 1.41 14.28
CA ILE A 88 -12.84 2.24 13.10
C ILE A 88 -13.38 1.41 11.94
N TYR A 89 -12.81 0.23 11.65
CA TYR A 89 -13.33 -0.66 10.61
C TYR A 89 -14.71 -1.22 10.97
N ILE A 90 -14.96 -1.61 12.23
CA ILE A 90 -16.27 -2.07 12.70
C ILE A 90 -17.30 -0.93 12.70
N PHE A 91 -16.93 0.27 13.15
CA PHE A 91 -17.81 1.44 13.14
C PHE A 91 -18.14 1.89 11.71
N CYS A 92 -17.17 1.84 10.80
CA CYS A 92 -17.38 2.11 9.38
C CYS A 92 -18.27 1.04 8.72
N LEU A 93 -18.07 -0.25 9.04
CA LEU A 93 -18.92 -1.35 8.56
C LEU A 93 -20.36 -1.28 9.11
N ILE A 94 -20.52 -0.97 10.40
CA ILE A 94 -21.85 -0.78 11.03
C ILE A 94 -22.55 0.44 10.41
N THR A 95 -21.83 1.56 10.21
CA THR A 95 -22.40 2.75 9.55
C THR A 95 -22.78 2.46 8.10
N LEU A 96 -21.96 1.69 7.37
CA LEU A 96 -22.25 1.26 5.99
C LEU A 96 -23.44 0.29 5.93
N LEU A 97 -23.56 -0.65 6.87
CA LEU A 97 -24.69 -1.58 6.96
C LEU A 97 -26.00 -0.87 7.36
N TYR A 98 -25.94 0.08 8.31
CA TYR A 98 -27.08 0.95 8.62
C TYR A 98 -27.48 1.79 7.42
N PHE A 99 -26.51 2.33 6.68
CA PHE A 99 -26.78 3.08 5.46
C PHE A 99 -27.38 2.20 4.37
N LEU A 100 -26.90 0.97 4.16
CA LEU A 100 -27.48 0.03 3.19
C LEU A 100 -28.88 -0.46 3.60
N GLN A 101 -29.13 -0.65 4.90
CA GLN A 101 -30.48 -0.97 5.39
C GLN A 101 -31.43 0.20 5.12
N SER A 102 -31.01 1.43 5.43
CA SER A 102 -31.77 2.66 5.19
C SER A 102 -32.12 2.87 3.71
N ASN A 103 -31.22 2.52 2.78
CA ASN A 103 -31.52 2.59 1.35
C ASN A 103 -32.45 1.47 0.86
N ARG A 104 -32.51 0.32 1.55
CA ARG A 104 -33.42 -0.78 1.20
C ARG A 104 -34.87 -0.50 1.58
N ASP A 105 -35.08 0.22 2.67
CA ASP A 105 -36.42 0.58 3.17
C ASP A 105 -37.13 1.61 2.26
N LEU A 106 -36.37 2.42 1.51
CA LEU A 106 -36.90 3.42 0.57
C LEU A 106 -37.43 2.80 -0.74
N GLU A 107 -36.91 1.66 -1.18
CA GLU A 107 -37.41 0.98 -2.39
C GLU A 107 -38.76 0.28 -2.14
N THR A 108 -39.00 -0.20 -0.92
CA THR A 108 -40.26 -0.88 -0.54
C THR A 108 -41.47 0.04 -0.38
N GLU A 109 -41.28 1.35 -0.27
CA GLU A 109 -42.38 2.33 -0.15
C GLU A 109 -42.81 2.89 -1.53
N SER A 110 -42.14 2.47 -2.61
CA SER A 110 -42.42 2.91 -3.99
C SER A 110 -43.19 1.90 -4.86
N GLN A 111 -43.55 0.74 -4.30
CA GLN A 111 -44.43 -0.27 -4.93
C GLN A 111 -45.76 -0.38 -4.18
#